data_AF-A0A432GXT6-F1
#
_entry.id   AF-A0A432GXT6-F1
#
_cell.length_a   1.000
_cell.length_b   1.000
_cell.length_c   1.000
_cell.angle_alpha   90.00
_cell.angle_beta   90.00
_cell.angle_gamma   90.00
#
_symmetry.space_group_name_H-M   'P 1'
#
loop_
_entity.id
_entity.type
_entity.pdbx_description
1 polymer ?
#
loop_
_entity_poly.entity_id
_entity_poly.type
_entity_poly.pdbx_seq_one_letter_code
_entity_poly.pdbx_strand_id
1 'polypeptide(L)'
;LEKFYSSLKNLTDQELNKIKKSVLHSKLQKSTSVTGEAGRLFTIAFDRNAEFDKNSRGIKALEKLTPEDIQNIVSSYLLPSKQRKLILRMSGKDHESGESSGEMISSIAKFKDQYACPQSCLP
;
A
#
# COMPACT_ATOMS: atom_id res chain seq x y z
N LEU A 1 15.54 5.29 4.48
CA LEU A 1 14.82 4.65 3.35
C LEU A 1 15.77 3.87 2.43
N GLU A 2 16.92 4.41 2.06
CA GLU A 2 17.90 3.67 1.22
C GLU A 2 18.32 2.32 1.80
N LYS A 3 18.66 2.26 3.10
CA LYS A 3 18.97 1.00 3.79
C LYS A 3 17.84 -0.05 3.69
N PHE A 4 16.59 0.39 3.71
CA PHE A 4 15.41 -0.48 3.57
C PHE A 4 15.24 -1.01 2.14
N TYR A 5 15.46 -0.16 1.13
CA TYR A 5 15.41 -0.62 -0.27
C TYR A 5 16.54 -1.59 -0.58
N SER A 6 17.74 -1.33 -0.06
CA SER A 6 18.87 -2.24 -0.20
C SER A 6 18.63 -3.58 0.47
N SER A 7 17.96 -3.62 1.64
CA SER A 7 17.59 -4.89 2.28
C SER A 7 16.58 -5.70 1.46
N LEU A 8 15.68 -5.04 0.72
CA LEU A 8 14.71 -5.73 -0.13
C LEU A 8 15.31 -6.25 -1.44
N LYS A 9 16.40 -5.64 -1.94
CA LYS A 9 17.10 -6.12 -3.15
C LYS A 9 17.78 -7.46 -2.93
N ASN A 10 18.30 -7.68 -1.72
CA ASN A 10 19.09 -8.86 -1.37
C ASN A 10 18.26 -9.92 -0.63
N LEU A 11 16.94 -9.90 -0.80
CA LEU A 11 16.04 -10.81 -0.10
C LEU A 11 16.26 -12.24 -0.58
N THR A 12 16.61 -13.14 0.33
CA THR A 12 16.73 -14.57 0.03
C THR A 12 15.34 -15.22 -0.09
N ASP A 13 15.27 -16.38 -0.78
CA ASP A 13 14.03 -17.18 -0.84
C ASP A 13 13.52 -17.57 0.56
N GLN A 14 14.43 -17.86 1.49
CA GLN A 14 14.07 -18.21 2.86
C GLN A 14 13.41 -17.04 3.59
N GLU A 15 13.95 -15.84 3.45
CA GLU A 15 13.37 -14.62 4.03
C GLU A 15 12.04 -14.26 3.39
N LEU A 16 11.95 -14.36 2.06
CA LEU A 16 10.69 -14.15 1.35
C LEU A 16 9.62 -15.15 1.81
N ASN A 17 9.97 -16.42 1.95
CA ASN A 17 9.05 -17.44 2.44
C ASN A 17 8.59 -17.18 3.88
N LYS A 18 9.47 -16.66 4.75
CA LYS A 18 9.10 -16.26 6.10
C LYS A 18 8.09 -15.11 6.09
N ILE A 19 8.32 -14.11 5.24
CA ILE A 19 7.38 -12.98 5.05
C ILE A 19 6.05 -13.47 4.48
N LYS A 20 6.06 -14.31 3.43
CA LYS A 20 4.86 -14.92 2.83
C LYS A 20 4.02 -15.66 3.87
N LYS A 21 4.65 -16.45 4.75
CA LYS A 21 3.94 -17.16 5.84
C LYS A 21 3.29 -16.19 6.84
N SER A 22 4.00 -15.11 7.22
CA SER A 22 3.45 -14.09 8.12
C SER A 22 2.24 -13.37 7.51
N VAL A 23 2.33 -12.97 6.24
CA VAL A 23 1.23 -12.32 5.51
C VAL A 23 0.05 -13.29 5.33
N LEU A 24 0.32 -14.55 5.00
CA LEU A 24 -0.71 -15.58 4.86
C LEU A 24 -1.48 -15.77 6.18
N HIS A 25 -0.77 -15.86 7.31
CA HIS A 25 -1.40 -16.01 8.61
C HIS A 25 -2.33 -14.84 8.93
N SER A 26 -1.89 -13.61 8.69
CA SER A 26 -2.72 -12.41 8.86
C SER A 26 -3.95 -12.42 7.94
N LYS A 27 -3.81 -12.85 6.68
CA LYS A 27 -4.93 -12.95 5.73
C LYS A 27 -5.95 -14.04 6.09
N LEU A 28 -5.53 -15.10 6.76
CA LEU A 28 -6.38 -16.21 7.19
C LEU A 28 -6.98 -16.00 8.60
N GLN A 29 -6.62 -14.92 9.27
CA GLN A 29 -7.13 -14.62 10.60
C GLN A 29 -8.64 -14.44 10.54
N LYS A 30 -9.35 -15.25 11.31
CA LYS A 30 -10.81 -15.19 11.42
C LYS A 30 -11.21 -14.05 12.34
N SER A 31 -12.36 -13.44 12.05
CA SER A 31 -13.03 -12.53 12.97
C SER A 31 -13.33 -13.24 14.29
N THR A 32 -13.05 -12.58 15.41
CA THR A 32 -13.24 -13.14 16.76
C THR A 32 -14.61 -12.80 17.35
N SER A 33 -15.43 -12.02 16.64
CA SER A 33 -16.76 -11.60 17.08
C SER A 33 -17.72 -11.44 15.91
N VAL A 34 -19.03 -11.53 16.22
CA VAL A 34 -20.11 -11.32 15.24
C VAL A 34 -20.05 -9.91 14.67
N THR A 35 -19.85 -8.89 15.51
CA THR A 35 -19.71 -7.49 15.06
C THR A 35 -18.50 -7.31 14.14
N GLY A 36 -17.37 -7.96 14.46
CA GLY A 36 -16.18 -7.93 13.63
C GLY A 36 -16.40 -8.55 12.24
N GLU A 37 -17.11 -9.69 12.18
CA GLU A 37 -17.45 -10.32 10.91
C GLU A 37 -18.48 -9.53 10.10
N ALA A 38 -19.50 -8.97 10.77
CA ALA A 38 -20.47 -8.10 10.12
C ALA A 38 -19.79 -6.85 9.52
N GLY A 39 -18.87 -6.22 10.25
CA GLY A 39 -18.07 -5.11 9.74
C GLY A 39 -17.20 -5.50 8.54
N ARG A 40 -16.57 -6.67 8.58
CA ARG A 40 -15.77 -7.20 7.46
C ARG A 40 -16.62 -7.38 6.20
N LEU A 41 -17.81 -7.98 6.33
CA LEU A 41 -18.74 -8.19 5.22
C LEU A 41 -19.27 -6.87 4.67
N PHE A 42 -19.60 -5.92 5.55
CA PHE A 42 -20.02 -4.57 5.16
C PHE A 42 -18.96 -3.88 4.29
N THR A 43 -17.71 -3.83 4.75
CA THR A 43 -16.60 -3.26 3.95
C THR A 43 -16.42 -3.96 2.61
N ILE A 44 -16.63 -5.28 2.53
CA ILE A 44 -16.54 -5.98 1.23
C ILE A 44 -17.69 -5.54 0.31
N ALA A 45 -18.91 -5.51 0.81
CA ALA A 45 -20.09 -5.18 0.04
C ALA A 45 -20.06 -3.73 -0.47
N PHE A 46 -19.69 -2.78 0.38
CA PHE A 46 -19.85 -1.35 0.11
C PHE A 46 -18.56 -0.63 -0.29
N ASP A 47 -17.39 -1.02 0.25
CA ASP A 47 -16.12 -0.34 -0.02
C ASP A 47 -15.25 -1.06 -1.05
N ARG A 48 -15.63 -2.28 -1.46
CA ARG A 48 -14.83 -3.14 -2.35
C ARG A 48 -15.66 -3.79 -3.45
N ASN A 49 -16.73 -3.13 -3.89
CA ASN A 49 -17.58 -3.60 -4.99
C ASN A 49 -18.00 -5.08 -4.89
N ALA A 50 -18.35 -5.52 -3.68
CA ALA A 50 -18.73 -6.90 -3.41
C ALA A 50 -17.69 -7.97 -3.82
N GLU A 51 -16.39 -7.63 -3.84
CA GLU A 51 -15.31 -8.58 -4.14
C GLU A 51 -15.01 -9.54 -2.97
N PHE A 52 -15.91 -10.49 -2.71
CA PHE A 52 -15.74 -11.49 -1.64
C PHE A 52 -14.51 -12.39 -1.82
N ASP A 53 -14.11 -12.66 -3.07
CA ASP A 53 -12.95 -13.51 -3.39
C ASP A 53 -11.60 -12.78 -3.37
N LYS A 54 -11.58 -11.47 -3.09
CA LYS A 54 -10.35 -10.67 -3.11
C LYS A 54 -9.25 -11.26 -2.21
N ASN A 55 -9.63 -11.80 -1.05
CA ASN A 55 -8.66 -12.41 -0.14
C ASN A 55 -8.08 -13.70 -0.73
N SER A 56 -8.93 -14.59 -1.26
CA SER A 56 -8.52 -15.84 -1.90
C SER A 56 -7.62 -15.59 -3.11
N ARG A 57 -7.94 -14.59 -3.95
CA ARG A 57 -7.07 -14.17 -5.06
C ARG A 57 -5.73 -13.64 -4.55
N GLY A 58 -5.74 -12.82 -3.51
CA GLY A 58 -4.53 -12.29 -2.88
C GLY A 58 -3.62 -13.37 -2.30
N ILE A 59 -4.19 -14.44 -1.72
CA ILE A 59 -3.43 -15.60 -1.22
C ILE A 59 -2.76 -16.36 -2.38
N LYS A 60 -3.50 -16.66 -3.46
CA LYS A 60 -2.95 -17.31 -4.65
C LYS A 60 -1.83 -16.50 -5.29
N ALA A 61 -1.96 -15.17 -5.32
CA ALA A 61 -0.92 -14.28 -5.83
C ALA A 61 0.32 -14.29 -4.91
N LEU A 62 0.11 -14.26 -3.59
CA LEU A 62 1.19 -14.33 -2.61
C LEU A 62 2.02 -15.61 -2.76
N GLU A 63 1.38 -16.76 -2.97
CA GLU A 63 2.05 -18.05 -3.16
C GLU A 63 2.99 -18.07 -4.36
N LYS A 64 2.63 -17.37 -5.44
CA LYS A 64 3.42 -17.29 -6.68
C LYS A 64 4.55 -16.27 -6.65
N LEU A 65 4.55 -15.38 -5.65
CA LEU A 65 5.50 -14.27 -5.56
C LEU A 65 6.94 -14.77 -5.42
N THR A 66 7.84 -14.24 -6.25
CA THR A 66 9.28 -14.54 -6.27
C THR A 66 10.12 -13.37 -5.74
N PRO A 67 11.41 -13.57 -5.42
CA PRO A 67 12.30 -12.45 -5.08
C PRO A 67 12.46 -11.44 -6.22
N GLU A 68 12.44 -11.90 -7.47
CA GLU A 68 12.53 -11.05 -8.67
C GLU A 68 11.32 -10.12 -8.77
N ASP A 69 10.11 -10.60 -8.45
CA ASP A 69 8.92 -9.75 -8.37
C ASP A 69 9.10 -8.61 -7.36
N ILE A 70 9.69 -8.90 -6.19
CA ILE A 70 10.00 -7.89 -5.17
C ILE A 70 11.02 -6.88 -5.71
N GLN A 71 12.10 -7.34 -6.35
CA GLN A 71 13.11 -6.48 -6.94
C GLN A 71 12.52 -5.56 -8.03
N ASN A 72 11.62 -6.10 -8.86
CA ASN A 72 10.90 -5.35 -9.88
C ASN A 72 10.03 -4.26 -9.27
N ILE A 73 9.29 -4.55 -8.20
CA ILE A 73 8.50 -3.55 -7.48
C ILE A 73 9.39 -2.49 -6.85
N VAL A 74 10.50 -2.89 -6.21
CA VAL A 74 11.44 -1.96 -5.57
C VAL A 74 12.01 -0.99 -6.61
N SER A 75 12.51 -1.51 -7.73
CA SER A 75 13.12 -0.71 -8.79
C SER A 75 12.13 0.18 -9.53
N SER A 76 10.90 -0.29 -9.72
CA SER A 76 9.88 0.42 -10.51
C SER A 76 9.12 1.47 -9.72
N TYR A 77 8.88 1.25 -8.42
CA TYR A 77 7.93 2.07 -7.64
C TYR A 77 8.49 2.62 -6.33
N LEU A 78 9.44 1.93 -5.70
CA LEU A 78 9.88 2.31 -4.34
C LEU A 78 11.15 3.15 -4.33
N LEU A 79 11.97 3.14 -5.39
CA LEU A 79 13.16 4.00 -5.47
C LEU A 79 12.79 5.49 -5.35
N PRO A 80 13.60 6.31 -4.62
CA PRO A 80 13.31 7.72 -4.43
C PRO A 80 13.08 8.51 -5.72
N SER A 81 13.76 8.14 -6.81
CA SER A 81 13.66 8.76 -8.13
C SER A 81 12.40 8.36 -8.93
N LYS A 82 11.69 7.32 -8.51
CA LYS A 82 10.49 6.78 -9.18
C LYS A 82 9.22 6.89 -8.34
N GLN A 83 9.38 7.08 -7.05
CA GLN A 83 8.27 7.13 -6.12
C GLN A 83 7.44 8.41 -6.28
N ARG A 84 6.14 8.25 -6.49
CA ARG A 84 5.17 9.33 -6.34
C ARG A 84 4.89 9.54 -4.85
N LYS A 85 5.09 10.75 -4.35
CA LYS A 85 4.91 11.09 -2.94
C LYS A 85 3.93 12.24 -2.80
N LEU A 86 2.93 12.07 -1.94
CA LEU A 86 2.10 13.15 -1.42
C LEU A 86 2.45 13.31 0.05
N ILE A 87 2.88 14.51 0.44
CA ILE A 87 3.30 14.80 1.81
C ILE A 87 2.27 15.76 2.39
N LEU A 88 1.51 15.29 3.39
CA LEU A 88 0.66 16.15 4.20
C LEU A 88 1.48 16.64 5.39
N ARG A 89 1.73 17.95 5.45
CA ARG A 89 2.40 18.58 6.59
C ARG A 89 1.40 19.36 7.42
N MET A 90 1.41 19.10 8.72
CA MET A 90 0.66 19.87 9.71
C MET A 90 1.68 20.57 10.61
N SER A 91 1.62 21.91 10.66
CA SER A 91 2.44 22.72 11.55
C SER A 91 1.61 23.14 12.77
N GLY A 92 2.17 23.01 13.96
CA GLY A 92 1.55 23.54 15.17
C GLY A 92 1.50 25.07 15.13
N LYS A 93 0.54 25.67 15.83
CA LYS A 93 0.31 27.12 15.87
C LYS A 93 1.59 27.92 16.16
N ASP A 94 2.39 27.42 17.10
CA ASP A 94 3.59 28.11 17.60
C ASP A 94 4.90 27.47 17.09
N HIS A 95 4.84 26.75 15.96
CA HIS A 95 6.01 26.11 15.36
C HIS A 95 6.24 26.65 13.95
N GLU A 96 7.50 26.96 13.63
CA GLU A 96 7.88 27.30 12.27
C GLU A 96 7.53 26.15 11.33
N SER A 97 6.90 26.49 10.21
CA SER A 97 6.73 25.55 9.12
C SER A 97 8.11 25.35 8.50
N GLY A 98 8.80 24.27 8.89
CA GLY A 98 10.12 23.96 8.35
C GLY A 98 10.13 23.83 6.81
N GLU A 99 11.29 23.59 6.22
CA GLU A 99 11.43 23.53 4.76
C GLU A 99 10.59 22.38 4.16
N SER A 100 9.81 22.69 3.11
CA SER A 100 9.08 21.71 2.32
C SER A 100 9.88 21.29 1.11
N SER A 101 9.85 20.00 0.77
CA SER A 101 10.38 19.49 -0.50
C SER A 101 9.24 19.15 -1.46
N GLY A 102 9.47 19.38 -2.76
CA GLY A 102 8.48 19.14 -3.81
C GLY A 102 7.61 20.35 -4.13
N GLU A 103 6.65 20.16 -5.04
CA GLU A 103 5.72 21.21 -5.47
C GLU A 103 4.57 21.37 -4.48
N MET A 104 4.35 22.60 -4.03
CA MET A 104 3.25 22.91 -3.10
C MET A 104 1.89 22.81 -3.81
N ILE A 105 1.00 21.98 -3.27
CA ILE A 105 -0.38 21.90 -3.72
C ILE A 105 -1.18 23.03 -3.04
N SER A 106 -1.40 24.11 -3.78
CA SER A 106 -2.20 25.26 -3.30
C SER A 106 -3.71 25.07 -3.45
N SER A 107 -4.15 24.10 -4.25
CA SER A 107 -5.58 23.80 -4.46
C SER A 107 -5.79 22.31 -4.73
N ILE A 108 -6.63 21.69 -3.91
CA ILE A 108 -7.04 20.29 -4.09
C ILE A 108 -7.77 20.11 -5.43
N ALA A 109 -8.59 21.08 -5.84
CA ALA A 109 -9.34 21.00 -7.09
C ALA A 109 -8.40 20.98 -8.32
N LYS A 110 -7.44 21.90 -8.38
CA LYS A 110 -6.44 21.93 -9.46
C LYS A 110 -5.58 20.67 -9.48
N PHE A 111 -5.19 20.17 -8.31
CA PHE A 111 -4.42 18.93 -8.21
C PHE A 111 -5.20 17.73 -8.76
N LYS A 112 -6.49 17.61 -8.43
CA LYS A 112 -7.35 16.52 -8.93
C LYS A 112 -7.55 16.58 -10.45
N ASP A 113 -7.67 17.79 -11.00
CA ASP A 113 -7.80 17.99 -12.45
C ASP A 113 -6.52 17.60 -13.20
N GLN A 114 -5.37 18.03 -12.68
CA GLN A 114 -4.05 17.74 -13.28
C GLN A 114 -3.65 16.26 -13.15
N TYR A 115 -4.04 15.61 -12.06
CA TYR A 115 -3.75 14.20 -11.79
C TYR A 115 -5.04 13.39 -11.72
N ALA A 116 -5.83 13.46 -12.79
CA ALA A 116 -7.06 12.70 -12.92
C ALA A 116 -6.79 11.22 -12.65
N CYS A 117 -7.55 10.64 -11.72
CA CYS A 117 -7.40 9.24 -11.41
C CYS A 117 -7.92 8.42 -12.60
N PRO A 118 -7.12 7.52 -13.19
CA PRO A 118 -7.62 6.64 -14.24
C PRO A 118 -8.86 5.86 -13.78
N GLN A 119 -9.70 5.40 -14.70
CA GLN A 119 -10.95 4.68 -14.39
C GLN A 119 -10.77 3.52 -13.38
N SER A 120 -9.58 2.94 -13.28
CA SER A 120 -9.21 1.87 -12.34
C SER A 120 -8.87 2.35 -10.91
N CYS A 121 -8.99 3.64 -10.60
CA CYS A 121 -8.71 4.19 -9.28
C CYS A 121 -9.88 4.13 -8.29
N LEU A 122 -11.10 3.92 -8.76
CA LEU A 122 -12.26 3.84 -7.89
C LEU A 122 -12.28 2.44 -7.25
N PRO A 123 -12.61 2.33 -5.95
CA PRO A 123 -12.89 1.04 -5.32
C PRO A 123 -13.96 0.27 -6.07
#